data_AF-A0A353R1E4-F1
#
_entry.id   AF-A0A353R1E4-F1
#
_cell.length_a   1.000
_cell.length_b   1.000
_cell.length_c   1.000
_cell.angle_alpha   90.00
_cell.angle_beta   90.00
_cell.angle_gamma   90.00
#
_symmetry.space_group_name_H-M   'P 1'
#
loop_
_entity.id
_entity.type
_entity.pdbx_description
1 polymer ?
#
loop_
_entity_poly.entity_id
_entity_poly.type
_entity_poly.pdbx_seq_one_letter_code
_entity_poly.pdbx_strand_id
1 'polypeptide(L)'
;FWIATIGIAAYAGSMWISGVMQGLMWRAVNTDGTLTYTFIESLKATYPYYAIRLSGGLLYLTGMVMMAWNVFKTVQMAEKTTPAPVLLPDPAHL
;
A
#
# COMPACT_ATOMS: atom_id res chain seq x y z
N PHE A 1 -10.82 -5.00 -3.26
CA PHE A 1 -10.79 -3.58 -3.70
C PHE A 1 -10.77 -2.64 -2.50
N TRP A 2 -11.90 -2.37 -1.83
CA TRP A 2 -12.00 -1.36 -0.76
C TRP A 2 -10.94 -1.47 0.35
N ILE A 3 -10.73 -2.66 0.89
CA ILE A 3 -9.73 -2.89 1.94
C ILE A 3 -8.32 -2.54 1.45
N ALA A 4 -7.97 -2.95 0.23
CA ALA A 4 -6.68 -2.64 -0.37
C ALA A 4 -6.52 -1.14 -0.64
N THR A 5 -7.55 -0.48 -1.19
CA THR A 5 -7.53 0.97 -1.48
C THR A 5 -7.39 1.80 -0.21
N ILE A 6 -8.14 1.47 0.85
CA ILE A 6 -8.06 2.17 2.13
C ILE A 6 -6.70 1.91 2.79
N GLY A 7 -6.22 0.66 2.76
CA GLY A 7 -4.92 0.29 3.32
C GLY A 7 -3.75 1.05 2.68
N ILE A 8 -3.72 1.12 1.35
CA ILE A 8 -2.65 1.84 0.63
C ILE A 8 -2.76 3.36 0.80
N ALA A 9 -3.99 3.91 0.84
CA ALA A 9 -4.20 5.34 1.08
C ALA A 9 -3.72 5.76 2.48
N ALA A 10 -4.07 4.98 3.51
CA ALA A 10 -3.60 5.22 4.88
C ALA A 10 -2.07 5.09 4.99
N TYR A 11 -1.48 4.09 4.32
CA TYR A 11 -0.03 3.93 4.24
C TYR A 11 0.64 5.16 3.60
N ALA A 12 0.18 5.57 2.41
CA ALA A 12 0.74 6.70 1.68
C ALA A 12 0.61 8.02 2.48
N GLY A 13 -0.56 8.25 3.10
CA GLY A 13 -0.80 9.42 3.95
C GLY A 13 0.16 9.48 5.14
N SER A 14 0.37 8.35 5.84
CA SER A 14 1.31 8.29 6.97
C SER A 14 2.75 8.59 6.54
N MET A 15 3.17 8.09 5.37
CA MET A 15 4.51 8.30 4.83
C MET A 15 4.73 9.76 4.42
N TRP A 16 3.72 10.40 3.83
CA TRP A 16 3.79 11.82 3.48
C TRP A 16 3.96 12.71 4.71
N ILE A 17 3.12 12.53 5.73
CA ILE A 17 3.18 13.36 6.94
C ILE A 17 4.52 13.13 7.66
N SER A 18 4.94 11.88 7.80
CA SER A 18 6.24 11.52 8.38
C SER A 18 7.41 12.16 7.62
N GLY A 19 7.41 12.08 6.28
CA GLY A 19 8.49 12.61 5.45
C GLY A 19 8.58 14.13 5.52
N VAL A 20 7.44 14.83 5.45
CA VAL A 20 7.39 16.29 5.59
C VAL A 20 7.88 16.71 6.96
N MET A 21 7.42 16.06 8.03
CA MET A 21 7.84 16.39 9.40
C MET A 21 9.33 16.17 9.62
N GLN A 22 9.89 15.04 9.17
CA GLN A 22 11.34 14.79 9.25
C GLN A 22 12.13 15.84 8.46
N GLY A 23 11.73 16.16 7.23
CA GLY A 23 12.39 17.17 6.42
C GLY A 23 12.35 18.57 7.05
N LEU A 24 11.24 18.95 7.66
CA LEU A 24 11.11 20.22 8.38
C LEU A 24 11.99 20.24 9.63
N MET A 25 12.02 19.17 10.42
CA MET A 25 12.83 19.08 11.64
C MET A 25 14.34 19.09 11.34
N TRP A 26 14.79 18.44 10.27
CA TRP A 26 16.20 18.42 9.88
C TRP A 26 16.70 19.76 9.35
N ARG A 27 15.80 20.63 8.87
CA ARG A 27 16.11 21.99 8.42
C ARG A 27 15.81 23.05 9.50
N ALA A 28 15.27 22.66 10.65
CA ALA A 28 14.91 23.61 11.69
C ALA A 28 16.16 24.13 12.40
N VAL A 29 16.45 25.42 12.19
CA VAL A 29 17.52 26.16 12.84
C VAL A 29 16.93 27.25 13.73
N ASN A 30 17.46 27.37 14.93
CA ASN A 30 17.13 28.43 15.87
C ASN A 30 17.73 29.77 15.39
N THR A 31 17.27 30.89 15.96
CA THR A 31 17.76 32.24 15.60
C THR A 31 19.24 32.45 15.91
N ASP A 32 19.84 31.58 16.72
CA ASP A 32 21.26 31.53 17.07
C ASP A 32 22.10 30.62 16.13
N GLY A 33 21.48 30.02 15.10
CA GLY A 33 22.12 29.15 14.13
C GLY A 33 22.31 27.69 14.58
N THR A 34 21.87 27.34 15.80
CA THR A 34 21.89 25.95 16.29
C THR A 34 20.71 25.14 15.76
N LEU A 35 20.81 23.80 15.75
CA LEU A 35 19.68 22.95 15.36
C LEU A 35 18.59 22.97 16.44
N THR A 36 17.35 23.27 16.04
CA THR A 36 16.19 23.30 16.94
C THR A 36 15.84 21.92 17.50
N TYR A 37 16.08 20.86 16.71
CA TYR A 37 15.77 19.48 17.10
C TYR A 37 16.97 18.58 16.90
N THR A 38 17.22 17.73 17.89
CA THR A 38 18.18 16.64 17.76
C THR A 38 17.62 15.51 16.89
N PHE A 39 18.50 14.70 16.29
CA PHE A 39 18.07 13.56 15.48
C PHE A 39 17.16 12.59 16.24
N ILE A 40 17.43 12.39 17.54
CA ILE A 40 16.65 11.51 18.42
C ILE A 40 15.22 12.03 18.62
N GLU A 41 15.02 13.35 18.71
CA GLU A 41 13.69 13.94 18.82
C GLU A 41 12.89 13.78 17.52
N SER A 42 13.53 13.94 16.37
CA SER A 42 12.89 13.67 15.07
C SER A 42 12.45 12.22 14.91
N LEU A 43 13.24 11.27 15.45
CA LEU A 43 12.88 9.86 15.49
C LEU A 43 11.69 9.60 16.39
N LYS A 44 11.70 10.13 17.63
CA LYS A 44 10.59 9.98 18.59
C LYS A 44 9.28 10.52 18.02
N ALA A 45 9.31 11.67 17.35
CA ALA A 45 8.13 12.24 16.70
C ALA A 45 7.57 11.32 15.59
N THR A 46 8.42 10.52 14.95
CA THR A 46 8.01 9.65 13.83
C THR A 46 7.31 8.36 14.25
N TYR A 47 7.53 7.87 15.48
CA TYR A 47 6.96 6.61 15.99
C TYR A 47 5.45 6.40 15.75
N PRO A 48 4.55 7.36 16.03
CA PRO A 48 3.12 7.16 15.79
C PRO A 48 2.80 6.89 14.31
N TYR A 49 3.56 7.47 13.37
CA TYR A 49 3.34 7.24 11.94
C TYR A 49 3.74 5.83 11.50
N TYR A 50 4.71 5.21 12.17
CA TYR A 50 5.04 3.80 11.91
C TYR A 50 3.91 2.85 12.31
N ALA A 51 3.17 3.17 13.38
CA ALA A 51 2.00 2.38 13.77
C ALA A 51 0.88 2.47 12.72
N ILE A 52 0.62 3.67 12.19
CA ILE A 52 -0.37 3.88 11.12
C ILE A 52 0.08 3.20 9.82
N ARG A 53 1.37 3.26 9.50
CA ARG A 53 1.95 2.57 8.36
C ARG A 53 1.75 1.06 8.46
N LEU A 54 2.02 0.48 9.63
CA LEU A 54 1.82 -0.95 9.87
C LEU A 54 0.34 -1.33 9.77
N SER A 55 -0.58 -0.54 10.34
CA SER A 55 -2.01 -0.84 10.26
C SER A 55 -2.54 -0.74 8.82
N GLY A 56 -2.12 0.28 8.06
CA GLY A 56 -2.45 0.41 6.64
C GLY A 56 -1.91 -0.75 5.80
N GLY A 57 -0.67 -1.18 6.06
CA GLY A 57 -0.08 -2.36 5.43
C GLY A 57 -0.79 -3.66 5.79
N LEU A 58 -1.21 -3.81 7.06
CA LEU A 58 -1.94 -4.99 7.52
C LEU A 58 -3.29 -5.12 6.81
N LEU A 59 -4.01 -4.00 6.66
CA LEU A 59 -5.26 -3.97 5.90
C LEU A 59 -5.03 -4.41 4.45
N TYR A 60 -4.00 -3.87 3.78
CA TYR A 60 -3.67 -4.28 2.42
C TYR A 60 -3.36 -5.79 2.33
N LEU A 61 -2.59 -6.31 3.29
CA LEU A 61 -2.27 -7.74 3.37
C LEU A 61 -3.53 -8.60 3.58
N THR A 62 -4.46 -8.18 4.45
CA THR A 62 -5.76 -8.85 4.61
C THR A 62 -6.52 -8.90 3.27
N GLY A 63 -6.49 -7.81 2.50
CA GLY A 63 -7.06 -7.78 1.15
C GLY A 63 -6.42 -8.81 0.19
N MET A 64 -5.10 -9.00 0.27
CA MET A 64 -4.39 -10.02 -0.51
C MET A 64 -4.75 -11.45 -0.09
N VAL A 65 -4.88 -11.70 1.21
CA VAL A 65 -5.33 -13.01 1.73
C VAL A 65 -6.74 -13.33 1.26
N MET A 66 -7.65 -12.36 1.29
CA MET A 66 -9.01 -12.53 0.75
C MET A 66 -8.99 -12.84 -0.76
N MET A 67 -8.13 -12.18 -1.53
CA MET A 67 -7.97 -12.46 -2.96
C MET A 67 -7.44 -13.87 -3.20
N ALA A 68 -6.41 -14.29 -2.47
CA ALA A 68 -5.87 -15.64 -2.54
C ALA A 68 -6.93 -16.70 -2.19
N TRP A 69 -7.73 -16.48 -1.16
CA TRP A 69 -8.83 -17.37 -0.79
C TRP A 69 -9.87 -17.49 -1.90
N ASN A 70 -10.29 -16.37 -2.50
CA ASN A 70 -11.26 -16.39 -3.60
C ASN A 70 -10.72 -17.17 -4.80
N VAL A 71 -9.47 -16.90 -5.22
CA VAL A 71 -8.82 -17.61 -6.32
C VAL A 71 -8.71 -19.09 -6.03
N PHE A 72 -8.28 -19.46 -4.82
CA PHE A 72 -8.15 -20.86 -4.41
C PHE A 72 -9.49 -21.59 -4.48
N LYS A 73 -10.58 -20.98 -3.99
CA LYS A 73 -11.94 -21.54 -4.10
C LYS A 73 -12.37 -21.68 -5.56
N THR A 74 -12.08 -20.69 -6.41
CA THR A 74 -12.37 -20.78 -7.86
C THR A 74 -11.61 -21.92 -8.52
N VAL A 75 -10.33 -22.11 -8.21
CA VAL A 75 -9.51 -23.20 -8.77
C VAL A 75 -10.01 -24.56 -8.30
N GLN A 76 -10.44 -24.69 -7.04
CA GLN A 76 -11.02 -25.95 -6.55
C GLN A 76 -12.37 -26.29 -7.18
N MET A 77 -13.20 -25.28 -7.45
CA MET A 77 -14.52 -25.46 -8.10
C MET A 77 -14.43 -25.52 -9.62
N ALA A 78 -13.24 -25.34 -10.21
CA ALA A 78 -13.05 -25.47 -11.64
C ALA A 78 -13.19 -26.94 -12.05
N GLU A 79 -14.40 -27.31 -12.47
CA GLU A 79 -14.61 -28.53 -13.25
C GLU A 79 -13.87 -28.38 -14.59
N LYS A 80 -13.37 -29.48 -15.16
CA LYS A 80 -12.50 -29.50 -16.35
C LYS A 80 -13.00 -28.51 -17.39
N THR A 81 -12.33 -27.36 -17.50
CA THR A 81 -12.69 -26.30 -18.43
C THR A 81 -12.74 -26.90 -19.83
N THR A 82 -13.95 -27.06 -20.38
CA THR A 82 -14.11 -27.42 -21.78
C THR A 82 -13.48 -26.26 -22.55
N PRO A 83 -12.45 -26.49 -23.38
CA PRO A 83 -11.79 -25.40 -24.10
C PRO A 83 -12.86 -24.61 -24.85
N ALA A 84 -12.99 -23.32 -24.52
CA ALA A 84 -13.87 -22.45 -25.27
C ALA A 84 -13.42 -22.50 -26.74
N PRO A 85 -14.31 -22.81 -27.70
CA PRO A 85 -13.94 -22.85 -29.10
C PRO A 85 -13.32 -21.52 -29.47
N VAL A 86 -12.05 -21.52 -29.87
CA VAL A 86 -11.43 -20.32 -30.44
C VAL A 86 -12.18 -20.05 -31.72
N LEU A 87 -13.00 -18.98 -31.74
CA LEU A 87 -13.66 -18.52 -32.95
C LEU A 87 -12.55 -18.13 -33.93
N LEU A 88 -12.31 -18.96 -34.93
CA LEU A 88 -11.45 -18.61 -36.05
C LEU A 88 -12.08 -17.37 -36.73
N PRO A 89 -11.29 -16.37 -37.14
CA PRO A 89 -11.79 -15.26 -37.96
C PRO A 89 -12.53 -15.82 -39.17
N ASP A 90 -13.73 -15.33 -39.43
CA ASP A 90 -14.52 -15.73 -40.59
C ASP A 90 -13.70 -15.44 -41.86
N PRO A 91 -13.40 -16.46 -42.70
CA PRO A 91 -12.65 -16.27 -43.93
C PRO A 91 -13.31 -15.29 -44.92
N ALA A 92 -14.57 -14.88 -44.69
CA ALA A 92 -15.25 -13.85 -45.48
C ALA A 92 -14.68 -12.42 -45.32
N HIS A 93 -13.73 -12.18 -44.41
CA HIS A 93 -13.10 -10.88 -44.16
C HIS A 93 -11.61 -10.79 -44.59
N LEU A 94 -11.15 -11.69 -45.47
CA LEU A 94 -9.83 -11.65 -46.14
C LEU A 94 -10.00 -11.46 -47.65
#